data_AF-A0A2E8UMG8-F1
#
_entry.id   AF-A0A2E8UMG8-F1
#
_cell.length_a   1.000
_cell.length_b   1.000
_cell.length_c   1.000
_cell.angle_alpha   90.00
_cell.angle_beta   90.00
_cell.angle_gamma   90.00
#
_symmetry.space_group_name_H-M   'P 1'
#
loop_
_entity.id
_entity.type
_entity.pdbx_description
1 polymer ?
#
loop_
_entity_poly.entity_id
_entity_poly.type
_entity_poly.pdbx_seq_one_letter_code
_entity_poly.pdbx_strand_id
1 'polypeptide(L)'
;MLWRGATPAGGLAAILTGVIVAYGLPPLYEASVDPKGELVRHFGPTLNAFHTVFIAFLCAVAANVFVSRLGTVDEEKAKMTWVGLGITRPADLQLFGMKLIGSLLLFALLAVLMTGQLISPMAAAVVASVWTFIMFLDSMFKVVLSAATKGRAYSLLREDLFWAGLLAACAVFMLFYFY
;
A
#
# COMPACT_ATOMS: atom_id res chain seq x y z
N MET A 1 -12.55 -8.57 -2.15
CA MET A 1 -12.20 -9.14 -0.83
C MET A 1 -12.35 -8.15 0.33
N LEU A 2 -12.01 -6.86 0.18
CA LEU A 2 -12.18 -5.86 1.26
C LEU A 2 -13.51 -5.09 1.19
N TRP A 3 -14.18 -5.12 0.04
CA TRP A 3 -15.37 -4.33 -0.22
C TRP A 3 -16.54 -5.21 -0.65
N ARG A 4 -17.69 -5.07 0.04
CA ARG A 4 -18.92 -5.84 -0.22
C ARG A 4 -19.66 -5.39 -1.47
N GLY A 5 -19.51 -4.13 -1.86
CA GLY A 5 -20.25 -3.55 -2.99
C GLY A 5 -19.65 -3.83 -4.36
N ALA A 6 -18.66 -4.72 -4.47
CA ALA A 6 -18.02 -5.03 -5.74
C ALA A 6 -18.95 -5.86 -6.64
N THR A 7 -19.00 -5.54 -7.92
CA THR A 7 -19.76 -6.26 -8.95
C THR A 7 -18.83 -6.85 -10.02
N PRO A 8 -19.27 -7.85 -10.79
CA PRO A 8 -18.48 -8.35 -11.93
C PRO A 8 -18.13 -7.26 -12.95
N ALA A 9 -19.08 -6.36 -13.23
CA ALA A 9 -18.86 -5.23 -14.14
C ALA A 9 -17.80 -4.27 -13.60
N GLY A 10 -17.83 -3.95 -12.30
CA GLY A 10 -16.78 -3.13 -11.67
C GLY A 10 -15.42 -3.82 -11.64
N GLY A 11 -15.39 -5.14 -11.43
CA GLY A 11 -14.16 -5.94 -11.54
C GLY A 11 -13.56 -5.88 -12.95
N LEU A 12 -14.38 -6.03 -14.00
CA LEU A 12 -13.95 -5.89 -15.39
C LEU A 12 -13.44 -4.47 -15.67
N ALA A 13 -14.18 -3.44 -15.24
CA ALA A 13 -13.78 -2.05 -15.39
C ALA A 13 -12.41 -1.78 -14.72
N ALA A 14 -12.19 -2.31 -13.52
CA ALA A 14 -10.93 -2.16 -12.80
C ALA A 14 -9.75 -2.77 -13.56
N ILE A 15 -9.93 -3.96 -14.15
CA ILE A 15 -8.89 -4.64 -14.94
C ILE A 15 -8.55 -3.80 -16.18
N LEU A 16 -9.56 -3.39 -16.95
CA LEU A 16 -9.37 -2.61 -18.16
C LEU A 16 -8.72 -1.26 -17.85
N THR A 17 -9.21 -0.54 -16.84
CA THR A 17 -8.63 0.73 -16.40
C THR A 17 -7.19 0.55 -15.93
N GLY A 18 -6.89 -0.50 -15.15
CA GLY A 18 -5.54 -0.77 -14.68
C GLY A 18 -4.55 -0.97 -15.83
N VAL A 19 -4.92 -1.78 -16.84
CA VAL A 19 -4.08 -2.01 -18.02
C VAL A 19 -3.93 -0.72 -18.84
N ILE A 20 -5.03 -0.04 -19.17
CA ILE A 20 -4.99 1.18 -19.99
C ILE A 20 -4.13 2.26 -19.32
N VAL A 21 -4.29 2.48 -18.01
CA VAL A 21 -3.50 3.49 -17.28
C VAL A 21 -2.04 3.06 -17.17
N ALA A 22 -1.75 1.78 -16.88
CA ALA A 22 -0.37 1.32 -16.72
C ALA A 22 0.46 1.47 -18.00
N TYR A 23 -0.13 1.24 -19.18
CA TYR A 23 0.58 1.37 -20.46
C TYR A 23 0.44 2.76 -21.10
N GLY A 24 -0.66 3.47 -20.84
CA GLY A 24 -0.94 4.78 -21.43
C GLY A 24 -0.36 5.96 -20.66
N LEU A 25 -0.22 5.84 -19.33
CA LEU A 25 0.24 6.95 -18.49
C LEU A 25 1.70 7.35 -18.75
N PRO A 26 2.68 6.44 -18.91
CA PRO A 26 4.07 6.84 -19.14
C PRO A 26 4.27 7.72 -20.38
N PRO A 27 3.83 7.33 -21.60
CA PRO A 27 4.01 8.19 -22.78
C PRO A 27 3.18 9.47 -22.70
N LEU A 28 2.00 9.44 -22.05
CA LEU A 28 1.19 10.63 -21.83
C LEU A 28 1.88 11.62 -20.90
N TYR A 29 2.50 11.15 -19.82
CA TYR A 29 3.27 11.98 -18.90
C TYR A 29 4.43 12.65 -19.63
N GLU A 30 5.25 11.86 -20.33
CA GLU A 30 6.42 12.36 -21.07
C GLU A 30 6.04 13.43 -22.11
N ALA A 31 4.89 13.27 -22.77
CA ALA A 31 4.40 14.23 -23.76
C ALA A 31 3.75 15.49 -23.16
N SER A 32 3.34 15.47 -21.89
CA SER A 32 2.54 16.55 -21.27
C SER A 32 3.26 17.37 -20.21
N VAL A 33 4.39 16.89 -19.67
CA VAL A 33 5.14 17.63 -18.64
C VAL A 33 6.05 18.68 -19.24
N ASP A 34 6.06 19.86 -18.61
CA ASP A 34 7.07 20.89 -18.88
C ASP A 34 8.43 20.39 -18.36
N PRO A 35 9.48 20.29 -19.20
CA PRO A 35 10.82 19.88 -18.78
C PRO A 35 11.42 20.74 -17.65
N LYS A 36 10.93 21.98 -17.46
CA LYS A 36 11.37 22.89 -16.39
C LYS A 36 10.39 22.96 -15.22
N GLY A 37 9.31 22.19 -15.26
CA GLY A 37 8.26 22.20 -14.23
C GLY A 37 8.65 21.42 -12.97
N GLU A 38 7.99 21.76 -11.87
CA GLU A 38 8.17 21.09 -10.56
C GLU A 38 7.87 19.57 -10.62
N LEU A 39 6.97 19.12 -11.50
CA LEU A 39 6.68 17.70 -11.71
C LEU A 39 7.91 16.91 -12.16
N VAL A 40 8.68 17.45 -13.11
CA VAL A 40 9.89 16.79 -13.63
C VAL A 40 11.01 16.81 -12.59
N ARG A 41 11.07 17.86 -11.75
CA ARG A 41 12.04 17.94 -10.64
C ARG A 41 11.87 16.81 -9.63
N HIS A 42 10.63 16.37 -9.38
CA HIS A 42 10.34 15.34 -8.37
C HIS A 42 10.21 13.93 -8.95
N PHE A 43 9.65 13.77 -10.15
CA PHE A 43 9.35 12.47 -10.74
C PHE A 43 10.28 12.08 -11.89
N GLY A 44 11.15 12.99 -12.33
CA GLY A 44 12.02 12.83 -13.48
C GLY A 44 11.29 13.12 -14.81
N PRO A 45 12.03 13.11 -15.93
CA PRO A 45 11.45 13.32 -17.25
C PRO A 45 10.57 12.13 -17.69
N THR A 46 10.74 10.96 -17.09
CA THR A 46 9.96 9.75 -17.34
C THR A 46 9.44 9.19 -16.02
N LEU A 47 8.21 8.67 -16.01
CA LEU A 47 7.65 8.04 -14.81
C LEU A 47 8.29 6.68 -14.58
N ASN A 48 8.78 6.46 -13.36
CA ASN A 48 9.17 5.12 -12.92
C ASN A 48 7.95 4.16 -12.97
N ALA A 49 8.21 2.89 -13.28
CA ALA A 49 7.25 1.80 -13.24
C ALA A 49 6.44 1.74 -11.94
N PHE A 50 7.06 1.98 -10.77
CA PHE A 50 6.36 1.95 -9.48
C PHE A 50 5.31 3.05 -9.36
N HIS A 51 5.59 4.29 -9.80
CA HIS A 51 4.62 5.38 -9.81
C HIS A 51 3.45 5.05 -10.75
N THR A 52 3.78 4.54 -11.93
CA THR A 52 2.80 4.16 -12.95
C THR A 52 1.85 3.08 -12.43
N VAL A 53 2.39 2.00 -11.86
CA VAL A 53 1.59 0.91 -11.30
C VAL A 53 0.76 1.38 -10.12
N PHE A 54 1.29 2.25 -9.26
CA PHE A 54 0.56 2.80 -8.13
C PHE A 54 -0.64 3.66 -8.59
N ILE A 55 -0.45 4.55 -9.57
CA ILE A 55 -1.53 5.36 -10.13
C ILE A 55 -2.57 4.46 -10.83
N ALA A 56 -2.12 3.47 -11.61
CA ALA A 56 -3.00 2.50 -12.25
C ALA A 56 -3.84 1.73 -11.23
N PHE A 57 -3.25 1.33 -10.09
CA PHE A 57 -3.97 0.71 -8.97
C PHE A 57 -5.05 1.63 -8.40
N LEU A 58 -4.74 2.91 -8.14
CA LEU A 58 -5.72 3.88 -7.63
C LEU A 58 -6.88 4.08 -8.62
N CYS A 59 -6.58 4.24 -9.91
CA CYS A 59 -7.59 4.36 -10.96
C CYS A 59 -8.45 3.09 -11.07
N ALA A 60 -7.86 1.90 -10.98
CA ALA A 60 -8.58 0.63 -11.00
C ALA A 60 -9.52 0.47 -9.80
N VAL A 61 -9.06 0.86 -8.60
CA VAL A 61 -9.91 0.87 -7.40
C VAL A 61 -11.07 1.85 -7.57
N ALA A 62 -10.81 3.07 -8.06
CA ALA A 62 -11.85 4.06 -8.31
C ALA A 62 -12.87 3.55 -9.34
N ALA A 63 -12.41 3.02 -10.47
CA ALA A 63 -13.27 2.45 -11.51
C ALA A 63 -14.15 1.31 -10.97
N ASN A 64 -13.58 0.41 -10.18
CA ASN A 64 -14.34 -0.65 -9.52
C ASN A 64 -15.46 -0.08 -8.65
N VAL A 65 -15.13 0.95 -7.86
CA VAL A 65 -16.08 1.59 -6.94
C VAL A 65 -17.19 2.28 -7.70
N PHE A 66 -16.86 3.13 -8.67
CA PHE A 66 -17.84 3.90 -9.44
C PHE A 66 -18.76 2.97 -10.24
N VAL A 67 -18.22 2.03 -11.02
CA VAL A 67 -19.03 1.16 -11.87
C VAL A 67 -19.90 0.23 -11.03
N SER A 68 -19.38 -0.32 -9.93
CA SER A 68 -20.20 -1.20 -9.10
C SER A 68 -21.32 -0.47 -8.36
N ARG A 69 -21.19 0.84 -8.11
CA ARG A 69 -22.29 1.66 -7.55
C ARG A 69 -23.44 1.90 -8.53
N LEU A 70 -23.19 1.74 -9.83
CA LEU A 70 -24.21 1.85 -10.88
C LEU A 70 -24.94 0.51 -11.12
N GLY A 71 -24.37 -0.60 -10.65
CA GLY A 71 -24.95 -1.93 -10.80
C GLY A 71 -25.72 -2.41 -9.57
N THR A 72 -26.31 -3.60 -9.69
CA THR A 72 -26.91 -4.32 -8.57
C THR A 72 -25.89 -5.25 -7.94
N VAL A 73 -25.75 -5.17 -6.61
CA VAL A 73 -24.86 -6.03 -5.85
C VAL A 73 -25.56 -7.38 -5.59
N ASP A 74 -24.84 -8.46 -5.85
CA ASP A 74 -25.27 -9.82 -5.50
C ASP A 74 -24.98 -10.07 -4.01
N GLU A 75 -26.03 -10.29 -3.21
CA GLU A 75 -25.93 -10.46 -1.76
C GLU A 75 -25.13 -11.70 -1.34
N GLU A 76 -25.16 -12.78 -2.12
CA GLU A 76 -24.35 -13.97 -1.82
C GLU A 76 -22.87 -13.69 -2.05
N LYS A 77 -22.53 -13.02 -3.16
CA LYS A 77 -21.15 -12.64 -3.46
C LYS A 77 -20.64 -11.54 -2.53
N ALA A 78 -21.50 -10.66 -2.04
CA ALA A 78 -21.15 -9.62 -1.08
C ALA A 78 -20.66 -10.18 0.27
N LYS A 79 -21.00 -11.44 0.60
CA LYS A 79 -20.48 -12.14 1.78
C LYS A 79 -19.03 -12.61 1.61
N MET A 80 -18.52 -12.72 0.37
CA MET A 80 -17.15 -13.13 0.05
C MET A 80 -16.12 -12.02 0.30
N THR A 81 -16.21 -11.38 1.46
CA THR A 81 -15.22 -10.43 1.98
C THR A 81 -14.47 -11.04 3.15
N TRP A 82 -13.31 -10.50 3.52
CA TRP A 82 -12.57 -11.03 4.68
C TRP A 82 -13.40 -10.99 5.96
N VAL A 83 -14.24 -9.97 6.13
CA VAL A 83 -15.18 -9.87 7.25
C VAL A 83 -16.34 -10.86 7.09
N GLY A 84 -16.95 -10.93 5.89
CA GLY A 84 -18.10 -11.81 5.65
C GLY A 84 -17.76 -13.31 5.71
N LEU A 85 -16.52 -13.69 5.39
CA LEU A 85 -15.99 -15.05 5.52
C LEU A 85 -15.46 -15.37 6.94
N GLY A 86 -15.52 -14.42 7.88
CA GLY A 86 -15.00 -14.61 9.23
C GLY A 86 -13.47 -14.72 9.33
N ILE A 87 -12.73 -14.35 8.28
CA ILE A 87 -11.25 -14.37 8.26
C ILE A 87 -10.70 -13.28 9.19
N THR A 88 -11.34 -12.11 9.24
CA THR A 88 -10.93 -11.00 10.11
C THR A 88 -12.16 -10.32 10.74
N ARG A 89 -11.99 -9.76 11.93
CA ARG A 89 -13.04 -8.96 12.57
C ARG A 89 -13.05 -7.55 11.97
N PRO A 90 -14.22 -6.89 11.89
CA PRO A 90 -14.31 -5.51 11.39
C PRO A 90 -13.34 -4.55 12.09
N ALA A 91 -13.23 -4.66 13.43
CA ALA A 91 -12.35 -3.82 14.23
C ALA A 91 -10.86 -4.02 13.90
N ASP A 92 -10.44 -5.27 13.65
CA ASP A 92 -9.05 -5.58 13.28
C ASP A 92 -8.74 -5.03 11.89
N LEU A 93 -9.69 -5.13 10.95
CA LEU A 93 -9.54 -4.56 9.61
C LEU A 93 -9.47 -3.02 9.63
N GLN A 94 -10.28 -2.37 10.47
CA GLN A 94 -10.22 -0.92 10.65
C GLN A 94 -8.86 -0.49 11.24
N LEU A 95 -8.37 -1.20 12.26
CA LEU A 95 -7.06 -0.93 12.85
C LEU A 95 -5.93 -1.11 11.83
N PHE A 96 -6.01 -2.17 11.01
CA PHE A 96 -5.08 -2.39 9.90
C PHE A 96 -5.11 -1.21 8.91
N GLY A 97 -6.29 -0.78 8.47
CA GLY A 97 -6.45 0.37 7.59
C GLY A 97 -5.87 1.65 8.18
N MET A 98 -6.10 1.91 9.47
CA MET A 98 -5.57 3.09 10.16
C MET A 98 -4.03 3.07 10.24
N LYS A 99 -3.43 1.90 10.50
CA LYS A 99 -1.96 1.75 10.46
C LYS A 99 -1.38 1.95 9.08
N LEU A 100 -2.06 1.43 8.05
CA LEU A 100 -1.63 1.62 6.66
C LEU A 100 -1.65 3.10 6.29
N ILE A 101 -2.75 3.80 6.58
CA ILE A 101 -2.87 5.25 6.34
C ILE A 101 -1.83 6.02 7.15
N GLY A 102 -1.67 5.71 8.43
CA GLY A 102 -0.66 6.35 9.28
C GLY A 102 0.77 6.17 8.76
N SER A 103 1.09 4.98 8.22
CA SER A 103 2.39 4.71 7.60
C SER A 103 2.58 5.49 6.31
N LEU A 104 1.56 5.56 5.44
CA LEU A 104 1.61 6.36 4.22
C LEU A 104 1.78 7.85 4.52
N LEU A 105 1.09 8.37 5.54
CA LEU A 105 1.23 9.76 5.97
C LEU A 105 2.63 10.04 6.53
N LEU A 106 3.18 9.13 7.34
CA LEU A 106 4.55 9.26 7.82
C LEU A 106 5.55 9.28 6.66
N PHE A 107 5.42 8.37 5.70
CA PHE A 107 6.34 8.33 4.55
C PHE A 107 6.21 9.57 3.67
N ALA A 108 4.98 10.05 3.43
CA ALA A 108 4.76 11.29 2.70
C ALA A 108 5.40 12.49 3.43
N LEU A 109 5.23 12.58 4.76
CA LEU A 109 5.86 13.61 5.57
C LEU A 109 7.39 13.55 5.47
N LEU A 110 7.98 12.37 5.65
CA LEU A 110 9.43 12.18 5.55
C LEU A 110 9.95 12.57 4.16
N ALA A 111 9.21 12.23 3.09
CA ALA A 111 9.56 12.61 1.73
C ALA A 111 9.51 14.14 1.53
N VAL A 112 8.47 14.81 2.04
CA VAL A 112 8.37 16.29 1.99
C VAL A 112 9.52 16.95 2.77
N LEU A 113 9.81 16.48 3.98
CA LEU A 113 10.91 17.02 4.79
C LEU A 113 12.27 16.82 4.13
N MET A 114 12.49 15.65 3.51
CA MET A 114 13.72 15.32 2.80
C MET A 114 13.89 16.17 1.52
N THR A 115 12.85 16.27 0.69
CA THR A 115 12.87 17.11 -0.53
C THR A 115 13.02 18.59 -0.23
N GLY A 116 12.50 19.05 0.92
CA GLY A 116 12.71 20.39 1.46
C GLY A 116 14.08 20.59 2.15
N GLN A 117 14.99 19.61 2.10
CA GLN A 117 16.33 19.65 2.71
C GLN A 117 16.33 19.87 4.25
N LEU A 118 15.21 19.60 4.93
CA LEU A 118 15.09 19.75 6.39
C LEU A 118 15.69 18.55 7.14
N ILE A 119 15.66 17.37 6.52
CA ILE A 119 16.29 16.15 7.04
C ILE A 119 17.12 15.50 5.95
N SER A 120 18.17 14.79 6.33
CA SER A 120 19.00 14.05 5.37
C SER A 120 18.26 12.79 4.87
N PRO A 121 18.54 12.32 3.63
CA PRO A 121 18.01 11.06 3.11
C PRO A 121 18.28 9.87 4.04
N MET A 122 19.47 9.82 4.65
CA MET A 122 19.83 8.81 5.65
C MET A 122 18.90 8.84 6.87
N ALA A 123 18.62 10.02 7.42
CA ALA A 123 17.74 10.13 8.59
C ALA A 123 16.31 9.69 8.25
N ALA A 124 15.79 10.11 7.10
CA ALA A 124 14.48 9.68 6.61
C ALA A 124 14.42 8.15 6.41
N ALA A 125 15.45 7.56 5.79
CA ALA A 125 15.55 6.14 5.53
C ALA A 125 15.56 5.30 6.80
N VAL A 126 16.34 5.70 7.82
CA VAL A 126 16.38 5.00 9.12
C VAL A 126 15.00 5.04 9.79
N VAL A 127 14.37 6.22 9.88
CA VAL A 127 13.06 6.36 10.53
C VAL A 127 11.99 5.54 9.80
N ALA A 128 11.93 5.65 8.47
CA ALA A 128 10.95 4.91 7.67
C ALA A 128 11.15 3.39 7.76
N SER A 129 12.41 2.92 7.75
CA SER A 129 12.74 1.50 7.89
C SER A 129 12.36 0.95 9.26
N VAL A 130 12.73 1.65 10.34
CA VAL A 130 12.38 1.27 11.71
C VAL A 130 10.87 1.23 11.88
N TRP A 131 10.16 2.26 11.41
CA TRP A 131 8.70 2.29 11.45
C TRP A 131 8.08 1.08 10.73
N THR A 132 8.55 0.79 9.51
CA THR A 132 8.08 -0.36 8.71
C THR A 132 8.27 -1.66 9.48
N PHE A 133 9.45 -1.86 10.06
CA PHE A 133 9.73 -3.07 10.83
C PHE A 133 8.81 -3.19 12.06
N ILE A 134 8.61 -2.09 12.80
CA ILE A 134 7.72 -2.05 13.96
C ILE A 134 6.27 -2.42 13.58
N MET A 135 5.76 -1.98 12.43
CA MET A 135 4.40 -2.33 11.99
C MET A 135 4.21 -3.84 11.79
N PHE A 136 5.25 -4.53 11.28
CA PHE A 136 5.25 -5.99 11.17
C PHE A 136 5.43 -6.67 12.53
N LEU A 137 6.35 -6.16 13.36
CA LEU A 137 6.57 -6.68 14.70
C LEU A 137 5.32 -6.59 15.60
N ASP A 138 4.57 -5.49 15.58
CA ASP A 138 3.32 -5.38 16.37
C ASP A 138 2.32 -6.48 15.98
N SER A 139 2.21 -6.77 14.69
CA SER A 139 1.34 -7.83 14.18
C SER A 139 1.82 -9.21 14.66
N MET A 140 3.13 -9.43 14.66
CA MET A 140 3.76 -10.67 15.15
C MET A 140 3.62 -10.83 16.67
N PHE A 141 3.83 -9.77 17.47
CA PHE A 141 3.74 -9.84 18.93
C PHE A 141 2.36 -10.27 19.41
N LYS A 142 1.29 -9.90 18.71
CA LYS A 142 -0.07 -10.39 19.01
C LYS A 142 -0.19 -11.90 18.87
N VAL A 143 0.43 -12.48 17.84
CA VAL A 143 0.44 -13.93 17.61
C VAL A 143 1.25 -14.64 18.69
N VAL A 144 2.44 -14.12 18.97
CA VAL A 144 3.35 -14.66 20.00
C VAL A 144 2.68 -14.64 21.37
N LEU A 145 2.07 -13.52 21.76
CA LEU A 145 1.38 -13.38 23.04
C LEU A 145 0.19 -14.35 23.13
N SER A 146 -0.56 -14.53 22.05
CA SER A 146 -1.63 -15.52 21.97
C SER A 146 -1.14 -16.98 22.01
N ALA A 147 0.09 -17.26 21.60
CA ALA A 147 0.68 -18.59 21.66
C ALA A 147 1.30 -18.88 23.04
N ALA A 148 1.90 -17.86 23.66
CA ALA A 148 2.46 -17.91 25.01
C ALA A 148 1.38 -18.18 26.06
N THR A 149 0.19 -17.58 25.93
CA THR A 149 -0.97 -17.89 26.79
C THR A 149 -1.45 -19.34 26.67
N LYS A 150 -1.10 -20.03 25.58
CA LYS A 150 -1.39 -21.45 25.35
C LYS A 150 -0.21 -22.37 25.74
N GLY A 151 0.81 -21.83 26.41
CA GLY A 151 1.96 -22.60 26.92
C GLY A 151 2.91 -23.13 25.84
N ARG A 152 2.87 -22.58 24.61
CA ARG A 152 3.74 -23.02 23.52
C ARG A 152 5.02 -22.17 23.47
N ALA A 153 6.17 -22.83 23.41
CA ALA A 153 7.42 -22.16 23.07
C ALA A 153 7.32 -21.61 21.64
N TYR A 154 7.56 -20.32 21.47
CA TYR A 154 7.37 -19.62 20.21
C TYR A 154 8.70 -19.00 19.76
N SER A 155 9.13 -19.30 18.54
CA SER A 155 10.37 -18.77 17.98
C SER A 155 10.05 -17.68 16.96
N LEU A 156 10.43 -16.44 17.25
CA LEU A 156 10.20 -15.28 16.38
C LEU A 156 10.87 -15.42 15.01
N LEU A 157 12.04 -16.07 14.96
CA LEU A 157 12.81 -16.26 13.74
C LEU A 157 12.20 -17.29 12.79
N ARG A 158 11.22 -18.07 13.24
CA ARG A 158 10.48 -19.01 12.38
C ARG A 158 9.25 -18.35 11.73
N GLU A 159 8.93 -17.12 12.10
CA GLU A 159 7.78 -16.42 11.54
C GLU A 159 8.12 -15.78 10.20
N ASP A 160 7.34 -16.10 9.18
CA ASP A 160 7.45 -15.47 7.86
C ASP A 160 7.27 -13.94 7.95
N LEU A 161 6.42 -13.48 8.88
CA LEU A 161 6.19 -12.06 9.17
C LEU A 161 7.46 -11.32 9.62
N PHE A 162 8.37 -11.99 10.33
CA PHE A 162 9.62 -11.37 10.76
C PHE A 162 10.52 -11.08 9.55
N TRP A 163 10.72 -12.09 8.69
CA TRP A 163 11.55 -11.97 7.50
C TRP A 163 10.94 -11.05 6.44
N ALA A 164 9.62 -11.13 6.24
CA ALA A 164 8.89 -10.21 5.38
C ALA A 164 9.00 -8.77 5.89
N GLY A 165 8.88 -8.55 7.20
CA GLY A 165 9.04 -7.24 7.82
C GLY A 165 10.46 -6.68 7.66
N LEU A 166 11.48 -7.52 7.83
CA LEU A 166 12.88 -7.12 7.64
C LEU A 166 13.15 -6.75 6.17
N LEU A 167 12.68 -7.56 5.23
CA LEU A 167 12.84 -7.28 3.81
C LEU A 167 12.11 -5.99 3.39
N ALA A 168 10.89 -5.78 3.89
CA ALA A 168 10.13 -4.55 3.66
C ALA A 168 10.84 -3.33 4.25
N ALA A 169 11.39 -3.44 5.46
CA ALA A 169 12.15 -2.38 6.10
C ALA A 169 13.42 -2.03 5.30
N CYS A 170 14.13 -3.02 4.75
CA CYS A 170 15.26 -2.79 3.85
C CYS A 170 14.82 -2.11 2.54
N ALA A 171 13.72 -2.55 1.92
CA ALA A 171 13.20 -1.92 0.70
C ALA A 171 12.84 -0.44 0.91
N VAL A 172 12.16 -0.12 2.03
CA VAL A 172 11.80 1.25 2.39
C VAL A 172 13.05 2.09 2.70
N PHE A 173 14.06 1.51 3.35
CA PHE A 173 15.34 2.19 3.56
C PHE A 173 15.97 2.62 2.23
N MET A 174 16.07 1.68 1.27
CA MET A 174 16.65 1.94 -0.05
C MET A 174 15.89 3.04 -0.81
N LEU A 175 14.55 3.05 -0.70
CA LEU A 175 13.69 4.05 -1.33
C LEU A 175 14.03 5.48 -0.89
N PHE A 176 14.31 5.70 0.39
CA PHE A 176 14.67 7.02 0.92
C PHE A 176 16.15 7.33 0.78
N TYR A 177 17.03 6.33 0.94
CA TYR A 177 18.47 6.55 0.94
C TYR A 177 19.03 6.92 -0.44
N PHE A 178 18.44 6.38 -1.51
CA PHE A 178 18.87 6.60 -2.90
C PHE A 178 18.05 7.67 -3.66
N TYR A 179 17.17 8.38 -2.96
CA TYR A 179 16.49 9.55 -3.50
C TYR A 179 17.46 10.74 -3.54
#